data_AF-A0AAF0JC09-F1
#
_entry.id   AF-A0AAF0JC09-F1
#
_cell.length_a   1.000
_cell.length_b   1.000
_cell.length_c   1.000
_cell.angle_alpha   90.00
_cell.angle_beta   90.00
_cell.angle_gamma   90.00
#
_symmetry.space_group_name_H-M   'P 1'
#
loop_
_entity.id
_entity.type
_entity.pdbx_description
1 polymer ?
#
loop_
_entity_poly.entity_id
_entity_poly.type
_entity_poly.pdbx_seq_one_letter_code
_entity_poly.pdbx_strand_id
1 'polypeptide(L)'
;MELVDVMDEHCRALYGTGDAPVVDEDDMDALRNGAPPAAAPPPPAADDIEAQIRGELAQLRAPKTRSTRLVSLETDTECLCFIKCAPPVDAGRVIRRVLEDVEKTGESRSRFVQRLAPVNTLCRAETEAIRTAATHVLPRFFTSERPRTYRIEPRIRSHTSLSRDTLIPLIASCIPDNAAHRVDLANAEIVILVEVLKNVCGIGAMEDYERLGKLNVQTLAQRAQNLAPSRVGDGKAKKDEDAAEQEKVTETLTHDVPRAADAEVESAQDP
;
A
#
# COMPACT_ATOMS: atom_id res chain seq x y z
N MET A 1 -5.72 7.33 15.88
CA MET A 1 -5.46 5.88 15.94
C MET A 1 -4.24 5.62 15.07
N GLU A 2 -3.30 4.78 15.52
CA GLU A 2 -2.18 4.40 14.66
C GLU A 2 -2.69 3.51 13.52
N LEU A 3 -1.99 3.49 12.38
CA LEU A 3 -2.40 2.65 11.25
C LEU A 3 -2.50 1.17 11.66
N VAL A 4 -1.56 0.70 12.49
CA VAL A 4 -1.54 -0.68 12.97
C VAL A 4 -2.80 -1.02 13.75
N ASP A 5 -3.28 -0.12 14.62
CA ASP A 5 -4.51 -0.32 15.38
C ASP A 5 -5.74 -0.44 14.45
N VAL A 6 -5.84 0.44 13.44
CA VAL A 6 -6.92 0.39 12.44
C VAL A 6 -6.88 -0.94 11.70
N MET A 7 -5.70 -1.35 11.22
CA MET A 7 -5.54 -2.61 10.51
C MET A 7 -5.84 -3.82 11.39
N ASP A 8 -5.49 -3.74 12.67
CA ASP A 8 -5.70 -4.83 13.62
C ASP A 8 -7.19 -5.03 13.96
N GLU A 9 -7.95 -3.95 14.09
CA GLU A 9 -9.41 -4.03 14.20
C GLU A 9 -10.03 -4.77 13.02
N HIS A 10 -9.65 -4.41 11.78
CA HIS A 10 -10.12 -5.10 10.58
C HIS A 10 -9.60 -6.54 10.48
N CYS A 11 -8.38 -6.79 10.96
CA CYS A 11 -7.81 -8.14 11.04
C CYS A 11 -8.61 -9.03 12.00
N ARG A 12 -8.93 -8.54 13.21
CA ARG A 12 -9.78 -9.24 14.19
C ARG A 12 -11.17 -9.51 13.64
N ALA A 13 -11.75 -8.57 12.90
CA ALA A 13 -13.04 -8.76 12.25
C ALA A 13 -13.02 -9.86 11.17
N LEU A 14 -11.90 -10.06 10.47
CA LEU A 14 -11.75 -11.07 9.41
C LEU A 14 -11.28 -12.44 9.92
N TYR A 15 -10.41 -12.47 10.92
CA TYR A 15 -9.67 -13.67 11.34
C TYR A 15 -9.86 -14.04 12.83
N GLY A 16 -10.72 -13.31 13.56
CA GLY A 16 -10.99 -13.50 14.97
C GLY A 16 -9.85 -13.06 15.91
N THR A 17 -10.10 -13.16 17.21
CA THR A 17 -9.18 -12.79 18.30
C THR A 17 -8.30 -13.97 18.72
N GLY A 18 -7.57 -14.58 17.78
CA GLY A 18 -6.64 -15.67 18.10
C GLY A 18 -5.22 -15.17 18.37
N ASP A 19 -5.08 -14.01 19.04
CA ASP A 19 -3.78 -13.51 19.49
C ASP A 19 -3.40 -14.17 20.81
N ALA A 20 -2.16 -14.66 20.89
CA ALA A 20 -1.52 -14.84 22.19
C ALA A 20 -1.15 -13.44 22.71
N PRO A 21 -1.46 -13.06 23.95
CA PRO A 21 -1.06 -11.77 24.49
C PRO A 21 0.47 -11.70 24.56
N VAL A 22 1.07 -10.73 23.87
CA VAL A 22 2.45 -10.31 24.15
C VAL A 22 2.34 -9.11 25.09
N VAL A 23 2.94 -9.26 26.27
CA VAL A 23 3.06 -8.22 27.27
C VAL A 23 4.28 -7.38 26.89
N ASP A 24 4.14 -6.05 26.92
CA ASP A 24 5.21 -5.12 26.56
C ASP A 24 6.45 -5.30 27.47
N GLU A 25 7.65 -5.32 26.89
CA GLU A 25 8.90 -5.37 27.69
C GLU A 25 9.08 -4.06 28.49
N ASP A 26 8.51 -2.95 28.01
CA ASP A 26 8.52 -1.65 28.69
C ASP A 26 7.62 -1.62 29.96
N ASP A 27 6.70 -2.59 30.13
CA ASP A 27 5.86 -2.72 31.33
C ASP A 27 6.55 -3.52 32.47
N MET A 28 7.71 -4.13 32.23
CA MET A 28 8.47 -4.83 33.28
C MET A 28 9.16 -3.89 34.28
N ASP A 29 9.38 -2.63 33.93
CA ASP A 29 9.93 -1.62 34.85
C ASP A 29 8.91 -1.20 35.93
N ALA A 30 7.60 -1.36 35.66
CA ALA A 30 6.53 -1.18 36.63
C ALA A 30 6.48 -2.30 37.68
N LEU A 31 7.03 -3.49 37.37
CA LEU A 31 7.18 -4.59 38.34
C LEU A 31 8.42 -4.43 39.22
N ARG A 32 9.41 -3.64 38.77
CA ARG A 32 10.64 -3.35 39.52
C ARG A 32 10.43 -2.26 40.56
N ASN A 33 9.63 -1.25 40.23
CA ASN A 33 9.22 -0.20 41.15
C ASN A 33 7.82 -0.52 41.67
N GLY A 34 7.75 -1.28 42.77
CA GLY A 34 6.51 -1.79 43.35
C GLY A 34 5.38 -0.76 43.40
N ALA A 35 4.15 -1.24 43.21
CA ALA A 35 2.94 -0.43 43.16
C ALA A 35 2.87 0.58 44.33
N PRO A 36 2.51 1.86 44.09
CA PRO A 36 2.24 2.78 45.17
C PRO A 36 1.14 2.22 46.07
N PRO A 37 1.25 2.36 47.41
CA PRO A 37 0.32 1.74 48.34
C PRO A 37 -1.12 2.18 48.05
N ALA A 38 -2.01 1.20 47.88
CA ALA A 38 -3.43 1.41 47.67
C ALA A 38 -4.00 2.23 48.83
N ALA A 39 -4.58 3.39 48.51
CA ALA A 39 -5.34 4.17 49.47
C ALA A 39 -6.52 3.33 50.00
N ALA A 40 -6.71 3.36 51.32
CA ALA A 40 -7.78 2.63 52.01
C ALA A 40 -9.18 3.01 51.47
N PRO A 41 -10.13 2.06 51.41
CA PRO A 41 -11.45 2.30 50.85
C PRO A 41 -12.29 3.24 51.74
N PRO A 42 -12.89 4.32 51.20
CA PRO A 42 -13.95 5.07 51.87
C PRO A 42 -15.32 4.37 51.77
N PRO A 43 -16.27 4.67 52.67
CA PRO A 43 -17.55 3.96 52.83
C PRO A 43 -18.53 4.15 51.64
N PRO A 44 -19.53 3.26 51.48
CA PRO A 44 -20.32 3.16 50.26
C PRO A 44 -21.51 4.14 50.23
N ALA A 45 -21.60 4.95 49.18
CA ALA A 45 -22.85 5.42 48.56
C ALA A 45 -22.59 6.32 47.33
N ALA A 46 -22.53 5.74 46.12
CA ALA A 46 -22.75 6.40 44.81
C ALA A 46 -22.72 5.35 43.66
N ASP A 47 -23.59 4.34 43.71
CA ASP A 47 -23.49 3.08 42.94
C ASP A 47 -23.98 3.11 41.47
N ASP A 48 -23.60 4.12 40.67
CA ASP A 48 -23.78 3.97 39.20
C ASP A 48 -22.68 4.67 38.42
N ILE A 49 -22.45 5.95 38.73
CA ILE A 49 -21.44 6.77 38.05
C ILE A 49 -20.03 6.31 38.42
N GLU A 50 -19.76 5.99 39.69
CA GLU A 50 -18.43 5.52 40.10
C GLU A 50 -18.09 4.14 39.53
N ALA A 51 -19.08 3.27 39.39
CA ALA A 51 -18.91 1.96 38.77
C ALA A 51 -18.61 2.08 37.28
N GLN A 52 -19.33 2.97 36.58
CA GLN A 52 -19.07 3.28 35.17
C GLN A 52 -17.69 3.91 34.96
N ILE A 53 -17.31 4.90 35.77
CA ILE A 53 -15.98 5.53 35.73
C ILE A 53 -14.88 4.51 36.03
N ARG A 54 -15.10 3.58 36.96
CA ARG A 54 -14.15 2.49 37.27
C ARG A 54 -14.03 1.51 36.11
N GLY A 55 -15.12 1.21 35.42
CA GLY A 55 -15.12 0.41 34.19
C GLY A 55 -14.35 1.09 33.06
N GLU A 56 -14.57 2.38 32.84
CA GLU A 56 -13.85 3.19 31.84
C GLU A 56 -12.36 3.33 32.18
N LEU A 57 -12.02 3.57 33.45
CA LEU A 57 -10.63 3.60 33.93
C LEU A 57 -9.93 2.25 33.80
N ALA A 58 -10.64 1.14 34.04
CA ALA A 58 -10.10 -0.20 33.87
C ALA A 58 -9.83 -0.51 32.39
N GLN A 59 -10.70 -0.06 31.47
CA GLN A 59 -10.47 -0.18 30.02
C GLN A 59 -9.29 0.69 29.55
N LEU A 60 -9.13 1.89 30.12
CA LEU A 60 -7.98 2.77 29.81
C LEU A 60 -6.65 2.27 30.38
N ARG A 61 -6.69 1.57 31.52
CA ARG A 61 -5.51 1.00 32.20
C ARG A 61 -5.19 -0.42 31.77
N ALA A 62 -6.08 -1.09 31.04
CA ALA A 62 -5.80 -2.41 30.51
C ALA A 62 -4.60 -2.28 29.55
N PRO A 63 -3.54 -3.10 29.72
CA PRO A 63 -2.41 -3.10 28.80
C PRO A 63 -2.96 -3.35 27.40
N LYS A 64 -2.68 -2.43 26.48
CA LYS A 64 -3.09 -2.59 25.08
C LYS A 64 -2.34 -3.81 24.55
N THR A 65 -3.03 -4.92 24.42
CA THR A 65 -2.47 -6.13 23.81
C THR A 65 -2.22 -5.80 22.35
N ARG A 66 -0.95 -5.54 22.02
CA ARG A 66 -0.51 -5.35 20.65
C ARG A 66 -0.67 -6.67 19.92
N SER A 67 -1.33 -6.63 18.78
CA SER A 67 -1.54 -7.82 17.96
C SER A 67 -0.21 -8.45 17.56
N THR A 68 -0.11 -9.77 17.76
CA THR A 68 1.06 -10.54 17.31
C THR A 68 1.04 -10.73 15.80
N ARG A 69 -0.13 -10.52 15.19
CA ARG A 69 -0.36 -10.75 13.76
C ARG A 69 0.06 -9.59 12.90
N LEU A 70 0.06 -8.37 13.43
CA LEU A 70 0.45 -7.16 12.70
C LEU A 70 1.58 -6.44 13.45
N VAL A 71 2.77 -6.48 12.86
CA VAL A 71 3.96 -5.83 13.44
C VAL A 71 4.45 -4.74 12.49
N SER A 72 4.50 -3.51 12.97
CA SER A 72 5.13 -2.42 12.23
C SER A 72 6.64 -2.63 12.19
N LEU A 73 7.20 -2.50 11.00
CA LEU A 73 8.63 -2.59 10.73
C LEU A 73 9.12 -1.22 10.31
N GLU A 74 10.15 -0.74 10.99
CA GLU A 74 10.86 0.47 10.64
C GLU A 74 11.78 0.18 9.44
N THR A 75 11.76 1.07 8.44
CA THR A 75 12.50 0.87 7.18
C THR A 75 13.65 1.87 7.00
N ASP A 76 13.94 2.66 8.04
CA ASP A 76 14.84 3.84 8.00
C ASP A 76 14.58 4.70 6.76
N THR A 77 13.31 4.87 6.42
CA THR A 77 12.84 5.64 5.27
C THR A 77 11.67 6.49 5.70
N GLU A 78 11.78 7.80 5.50
CA GLU A 78 10.73 8.73 5.87
C GLU A 78 9.44 8.45 5.08
N CYS A 79 8.30 8.62 5.75
CA CYS A 79 6.97 8.47 5.16
C CYS A 79 6.64 7.08 4.58
N LEU A 80 7.36 6.02 4.99
CA LEU A 80 7.08 4.64 4.58
C LEU A 80 7.29 3.66 5.74
N CYS A 81 6.24 2.91 6.09
CA CYS A 81 6.32 1.81 7.05
C CYS A 81 5.90 0.50 6.38
N PHE A 82 6.49 -0.60 6.82
CA PHE A 82 6.07 -1.93 6.41
C PHE A 82 5.31 -2.55 7.57
N ILE A 83 4.21 -3.24 7.32
CA ILE A 83 3.46 -3.94 8.35
C ILE A 83 3.52 -5.43 8.03
N LYS A 84 4.27 -6.17 8.85
CA LYS A 84 4.38 -7.61 8.73
C LYS A 84 3.05 -8.24 9.17
N CYS A 85 2.48 -9.03 8.27
CA CYS A 85 1.31 -9.85 8.54
C CYS A 85 1.75 -11.29 8.84
N ALA A 86 1.49 -11.79 10.05
CA ALA A 86 1.74 -13.19 10.39
C ALA A 86 0.64 -14.09 9.79
N PRO A 87 0.96 -15.31 9.32
CA PRO A 87 -0.05 -16.27 8.90
C PRO A 87 -1.10 -16.49 10.01
N PRO A 88 -2.40 -16.61 9.67
CA PRO A 88 -2.99 -16.74 8.34
C PRO A 88 -3.45 -15.41 7.70
N VAL A 89 -2.96 -14.27 8.18
CA VAL A 89 -3.43 -12.94 7.73
C VAL A 89 -2.97 -12.68 6.28
N ASP A 90 -3.93 -12.35 5.41
CA ASP A 90 -3.67 -11.90 4.05
C ASP A 90 -3.75 -10.38 3.97
N ALA A 91 -2.63 -9.74 3.60
CA ALA A 91 -2.53 -8.28 3.53
C ALA A 91 -3.53 -7.66 2.53
N GLY A 92 -3.77 -8.32 1.40
CA GLY A 92 -4.71 -7.87 0.38
C GLY A 92 -6.14 -7.79 0.92
N ARG A 93 -6.60 -8.83 1.62
CA ARG A 93 -7.93 -8.87 2.24
C ARG A 93 -8.11 -7.81 3.33
N VAL A 94 -7.11 -7.64 4.21
CA VAL A 94 -7.17 -6.63 5.28
C VAL A 94 -7.24 -5.23 4.67
N ILE A 95 -6.35 -4.91 3.71
CA ILE A 95 -6.33 -3.60 3.06
C ILE A 95 -7.62 -3.34 2.28
N ARG A 96 -8.14 -4.33 1.54
CA ARG A 96 -9.43 -4.23 0.86
C ARG A 96 -10.54 -3.88 1.85
N ARG A 97 -10.62 -4.58 2.99
CA ARG A 97 -11.65 -4.33 4.00
C ARG A 97 -11.55 -2.94 4.63
N VAL A 98 -10.33 -2.46 4.88
CA VAL A 98 -10.07 -1.08 5.36
C VAL A 98 -10.57 -0.07 4.33
N LEU A 99 -10.20 -0.23 3.06
CA LEU A 99 -10.58 0.70 2.00
C LEU A 99 -12.10 0.68 1.74
N GLU A 100 -12.75 -0.47 1.78
CA GLU A 100 -14.21 -0.58 1.71
C GLU A 100 -14.90 0.09 2.91
N ASP A 101 -14.29 0.07 4.09
CA ASP A 101 -14.80 0.79 5.26
C ASP A 101 -14.73 2.31 5.05
N VAL A 102 -13.59 2.78 4.55
CA VAL A 102 -13.36 4.19 4.21
C VAL A 102 -14.31 4.65 3.10
N GLU A 103 -14.57 3.82 2.10
CA GLU A 103 -15.53 4.10 1.03
C GLU A 103 -16.96 4.24 1.57
N LYS A 104 -17.33 3.47 2.60
CA LYS A 104 -18.67 3.52 3.21
C LYS A 104 -18.84 4.66 4.21
N THR A 105 -17.83 4.90 5.03
CA THR A 105 -17.88 5.85 6.15
C THR A 105 -17.45 7.26 5.73
N GLY A 106 -16.59 7.37 4.72
CA GLY A 106 -15.91 8.62 4.39
C GLY A 106 -14.84 9.02 5.40
N GLU A 107 -14.43 8.13 6.31
CA GLU A 107 -13.43 8.42 7.34
C GLU A 107 -12.15 7.62 7.09
N SER A 108 -11.01 8.30 6.94
CA SER A 108 -9.73 7.61 6.73
C SER A 108 -9.21 6.89 7.98
N ARG A 109 -9.67 7.32 9.17
CA ARG A 109 -9.26 6.85 10.52
C ARG A 109 -7.74 6.92 10.82
N SER A 110 -6.94 7.35 9.85
CA SER A 110 -5.51 7.61 9.93
C SER A 110 -5.19 8.93 9.21
N ARG A 111 -4.58 9.88 9.94
CA ARG A 111 -4.33 11.23 9.44
C ARG A 111 -3.20 11.31 8.41
N PHE A 112 -2.18 10.46 8.55
CA PHE A 112 -0.93 10.55 7.78
C PHE A 112 -0.80 9.49 6.68
N VAL A 113 -1.70 8.52 6.65
CA VAL A 113 -1.63 7.45 5.66
C VAL A 113 -2.25 7.93 4.37
N GLN A 114 -1.38 8.15 3.37
CA GLN A 114 -1.83 8.47 2.04
C GLN A 114 -2.27 7.21 1.29
N ARG A 115 -1.46 6.13 1.31
CA ARG A 115 -1.70 4.95 0.47
C ARG A 115 -1.38 3.65 1.19
N LEU A 116 -2.22 2.63 0.96
CA LEU A 116 -2.02 1.26 1.45
C LEU A 116 -1.76 0.33 0.27
N ALA A 117 -0.54 -0.19 0.11
CA ALA A 117 -0.22 -1.15 -0.93
C ALA A 117 -0.03 -2.54 -0.31
N PRO A 118 -0.78 -3.57 -0.72
CA PRO A 118 -0.53 -4.93 -0.27
C PRO A 118 0.77 -5.46 -0.86
N VAL A 119 1.49 -6.20 -0.04
CA VAL A 119 2.65 -6.98 -0.45
C VAL A 119 2.39 -8.43 -0.05
N ASN A 120 2.30 -9.31 -1.04
CA ASN A 120 2.03 -10.73 -0.84
C ASN A 120 3.31 -11.56 -0.76
N THR A 121 4.40 -11.07 -1.35
CA THR A 121 5.74 -11.68 -1.26
C THR A 121 6.82 -10.61 -1.25
N LEU A 122 7.92 -10.88 -0.55
CA LEU A 122 9.12 -10.06 -0.49
C LEU A 122 10.30 -10.86 -1.02
N CYS A 123 11.18 -10.20 -1.77
CA CYS A 123 12.40 -10.79 -2.30
C CYS A 123 13.52 -9.74 -2.35
N ARG A 124 14.73 -10.16 -2.68
CA ARG A 124 15.82 -9.22 -2.99
C ARG A 124 15.48 -8.46 -4.27
N ALA A 125 15.87 -7.19 -4.34
CA ALA A 125 15.72 -6.33 -5.50
C ALA A 125 16.72 -6.70 -6.62
N GLU A 126 16.57 -7.91 -7.15
CA GLU A 126 17.40 -8.50 -8.20
C GLU A 126 16.49 -9.26 -9.18
N THR A 127 16.78 -9.18 -10.48
CA THR A 127 15.91 -9.67 -11.57
C THR A 127 15.48 -11.13 -11.38
N GLU A 128 16.40 -12.04 -11.05
CA GLU A 128 16.07 -13.47 -10.90
C GLU A 128 15.28 -13.77 -9.63
N ALA A 129 15.57 -13.07 -8.53
CA ALA A 129 14.80 -13.16 -7.29
C ALA A 129 13.36 -12.65 -7.48
N ILE A 130 13.21 -11.53 -8.19
CA ILE A 130 11.92 -10.94 -8.55
C ILE A 130 11.13 -11.88 -9.46
N ARG A 131 11.77 -12.46 -10.49
CA ARG A 131 11.16 -13.46 -11.38
C ARG A 131 10.60 -14.62 -10.58
N THR A 132 11.43 -15.21 -9.71
CA THR A 132 11.04 -16.36 -8.90
C THR A 132 9.85 -16.04 -7.99
N ALA A 133 9.89 -14.89 -7.32
CA ALA A 133 8.82 -14.43 -6.44
C ALA A 133 7.52 -14.15 -7.22
N ALA A 134 7.62 -13.49 -8.38
CA ALA A 134 6.50 -13.16 -9.25
C ALA A 134 5.81 -14.42 -9.77
N THR A 135 6.57 -15.37 -10.33
CA THR A 135 6.03 -16.64 -10.84
C THR A 135 5.33 -17.46 -9.76
N HIS A 136 5.78 -17.35 -8.50
CA HIS A 136 5.12 -18.03 -7.39
C HIS A 136 3.80 -17.35 -6.95
N VAL A 137 3.76 -16.02 -6.95
CA VAL A 137 2.65 -15.26 -6.34
C VAL A 137 1.54 -14.89 -7.33
N LEU A 138 1.90 -14.53 -8.56
CA LEU A 138 0.95 -14.02 -9.56
C LEU A 138 -0.14 -15.03 -9.95
N PRO A 139 0.13 -16.34 -10.10
CA PRO A 139 -0.91 -17.30 -10.47
C PRO A 139 -2.15 -17.28 -9.56
N ARG A 140 -1.99 -16.88 -8.29
CA ARG A 140 -3.10 -16.77 -7.32
C ARG A 140 -4.14 -15.71 -7.70
N PHE A 141 -3.77 -14.74 -8.55
CA PHE A 141 -4.66 -13.66 -9.02
C PHE A 141 -5.23 -13.93 -10.43
N PHE A 142 -4.64 -14.88 -11.16
CA PHE A 142 -5.03 -15.30 -12.50
C PHE A 142 -5.59 -16.74 -12.51
N THR A 143 -6.35 -17.10 -11.48
CA THR A 143 -6.90 -18.46 -11.29
C THR A 143 -8.05 -18.80 -12.22
N SER A 144 -8.70 -17.79 -12.81
CA SER A 144 -9.82 -17.99 -13.71
C SER A 144 -9.33 -18.34 -15.11
N GLU A 145 -9.95 -19.32 -15.77
CA GLU A 145 -9.68 -19.62 -17.20
C GLU A 145 -10.22 -18.53 -18.15
N ARG A 146 -10.83 -17.47 -17.61
CA ARG A 146 -11.26 -16.32 -18.40
C ARG A 146 -10.09 -15.36 -18.64
N PRO A 147 -10.00 -14.75 -19.85
CA PRO A 147 -9.14 -13.59 -20.07
C PRO A 147 -9.45 -12.49 -19.05
N ARG A 148 -8.39 -11.86 -18.52
CA ARG A 148 -8.45 -10.71 -17.62
C ARG A 148 -7.53 -9.61 -18.13
N THR A 149 -7.89 -8.36 -17.88
CA THR A 149 -7.00 -7.24 -18.13
C THR A 149 -6.14 -6.94 -16.91
N TYR A 150 -4.89 -6.54 -17.15
CA TYR A 150 -3.98 -6.18 -16.07
C TYR A 150 -3.09 -4.98 -16.42
N ARG A 151 -2.54 -4.33 -15.39
CA ARG A 151 -1.39 -3.44 -15.53
C ARG A 151 -0.39 -3.62 -14.40
N ILE A 152 0.84 -3.20 -14.64
CA ILE A 152 1.94 -3.30 -13.69
C ILE A 152 2.33 -1.88 -13.27
N GLU A 153 2.31 -1.60 -11.96
CA GLU A 153 2.73 -0.34 -11.38
C GLU A 153 3.97 -0.52 -10.48
N PRO A 154 5.17 -0.33 -11.03
CA PRO A 154 6.37 -0.25 -10.22
C PRO A 154 6.47 1.10 -9.51
N ARG A 155 6.83 1.04 -8.22
CA ARG A 155 7.28 2.18 -7.41
C ARG A 155 8.66 1.88 -6.88
N ILE A 156 9.61 2.75 -7.20
CA ILE A 156 11.02 2.54 -6.92
C ILE A 156 11.48 3.65 -5.99
N ARG A 157 12.01 3.29 -4.81
CA ARG A 157 12.52 4.20 -3.79
C ARG A 157 13.92 3.79 -3.39
N SER A 158 14.83 4.77 -3.35
CA SER A 158 16.20 4.58 -2.89
C SER A 158 16.91 3.40 -3.58
N HIS A 159 16.61 3.19 -4.86
CA HIS A 159 17.16 2.12 -5.68
C HIS A 159 17.42 2.64 -7.10
N THR A 160 18.56 2.30 -7.66
CA THR A 160 19.03 2.86 -8.94
C THR A 160 19.23 1.82 -10.04
N SER A 161 19.38 0.54 -9.69
CA SER A 161 19.69 -0.52 -10.66
C SER A 161 18.46 -0.98 -11.46
N LEU A 162 17.31 -1.10 -10.81
CA LEU A 162 16.05 -1.47 -11.43
C LEU A 162 15.29 -0.23 -11.91
N SER A 163 14.76 -0.31 -13.11
CA SER A 163 13.90 0.71 -13.73
C SER A 163 12.53 0.12 -14.07
N ARG A 164 11.58 0.98 -14.44
CA ARG A 164 10.26 0.56 -14.93
C ARG A 164 10.40 -0.28 -16.21
N ASP A 165 11.31 0.10 -17.09
CA ASP A 165 11.55 -0.59 -18.37
C ASP A 165 12.14 -1.99 -18.17
N THR A 166 12.80 -2.25 -17.04
CA THR A 166 13.25 -3.59 -16.65
C THR A 166 12.14 -4.36 -15.94
N LEU A 167 11.46 -3.73 -14.98
CA LEU A 167 10.47 -4.41 -14.12
C LEU A 167 9.19 -4.79 -14.87
N ILE A 168 8.67 -3.92 -15.75
CA ILE A 168 7.41 -4.17 -16.44
C ILE A 168 7.51 -5.41 -17.35
N PRO A 169 8.50 -5.54 -18.25
CA PRO A 169 8.63 -6.74 -19.08
C PRO A 169 8.92 -7.99 -18.25
N LEU A 170 9.74 -7.87 -17.20
CA LEU A 170 10.07 -8.96 -16.30
C LEU A 170 8.81 -9.54 -15.66
N ILE A 171 7.99 -8.70 -15.04
CA ILE A 171 6.76 -9.12 -14.35
C ILE A 171 5.72 -9.62 -15.36
N ALA A 172 5.59 -8.96 -16.52
CA ALA A 172 4.70 -9.43 -17.60
C ALA A 172 5.05 -10.85 -18.06
N SER A 173 6.35 -11.19 -18.14
CA SER A 173 6.81 -12.54 -18.50
C SER A 173 6.51 -13.61 -17.44
N CYS A 174 6.13 -13.23 -16.23
CA CYS A 174 5.81 -14.14 -15.13
C CYS A 174 4.29 -14.37 -14.97
N ILE A 175 3.46 -13.71 -15.77
CA ILE A 175 2.01 -13.87 -15.74
C ILE A 175 1.68 -15.19 -16.46
N PRO A 176 0.80 -16.03 -15.89
CA PRO A 176 0.37 -17.27 -16.54
C PRO A 176 -0.17 -17.04 -17.95
N ASP A 177 0.12 -17.97 -18.85
CA ASP A 177 -0.36 -18.01 -20.23
C ASP A 177 -1.61 -18.90 -20.41
N ASN A 178 -2.22 -19.33 -19.30
CA ASN A 178 -3.40 -20.19 -19.26
C ASN A 178 -4.64 -19.57 -19.90
N ALA A 179 -4.74 -18.23 -19.92
CA ALA A 179 -5.75 -17.51 -20.65
C ALA A 179 -5.12 -16.33 -21.42
N ALA A 180 -5.84 -15.81 -22.41
CA ALA A 180 -5.40 -14.66 -23.22
C ALA A 180 -5.47 -13.33 -22.43
N HIS A 181 -4.78 -13.25 -21.28
CA HIS A 181 -4.67 -12.05 -20.47
C HIS A 181 -4.04 -10.92 -21.27
N ARG A 182 -4.58 -9.70 -21.13
CA ARG A 182 -4.16 -8.53 -21.93
C ARG A 182 -3.79 -7.37 -21.03
N VAL A 183 -2.81 -6.59 -21.50
CA VAL A 183 -2.44 -5.35 -20.84
C VAL A 183 -3.49 -4.28 -21.14
N ASP A 184 -4.01 -3.64 -20.10
CA ASP A 184 -4.84 -2.43 -20.21
C ASP A 184 -4.33 -1.39 -19.21
N LEU A 185 -3.71 -0.32 -19.69
CA LEU A 185 -3.12 0.69 -18.83
C LEU A 185 -4.18 1.62 -18.20
N ALA A 186 -5.37 1.71 -18.80
CA ALA A 186 -6.44 2.60 -18.38
C ALA A 186 -7.40 1.94 -17.40
N ASN A 187 -7.94 0.76 -17.76
CA ASN A 187 -9.02 0.07 -17.02
C ASN A 187 -8.68 -1.41 -16.77
N ALA A 188 -7.56 -1.66 -16.11
CA ALA A 188 -7.16 -3.00 -15.70
C ALA A 188 -8.08 -3.58 -14.62
N GLU A 189 -8.50 -4.83 -14.76
CA GLU A 189 -9.16 -5.57 -13.68
C GLU A 189 -8.20 -5.85 -12.51
N ILE A 190 -6.93 -6.13 -12.82
CA ILE A 190 -5.89 -6.43 -11.84
C ILE A 190 -4.74 -5.44 -11.98
N VAL A 191 -4.40 -4.76 -10.88
CA VAL A 191 -3.20 -3.92 -10.79
C VAL A 191 -2.14 -4.67 -9.98
N ILE A 192 -1.03 -5.01 -10.62
CA ILE A 192 0.14 -5.62 -9.99
C ILE A 192 1.03 -4.49 -9.46
N LEU A 193 1.20 -4.44 -8.15
CA LEU A 193 1.99 -3.45 -7.44
C LEU A 193 3.37 -4.02 -7.15
N VAL A 194 4.39 -3.31 -7.62
CA VAL A 194 5.80 -3.71 -7.42
C VAL A 194 6.48 -2.60 -6.64
N GLU A 195 6.70 -2.79 -5.35
CA GLU A 195 7.28 -1.80 -4.45
C GLU A 195 8.76 -2.16 -4.21
N VAL A 196 9.68 -1.38 -4.76
CA VAL A 196 11.13 -1.55 -4.58
C VAL A 196 11.62 -0.50 -3.59
N LEU A 197 12.25 -0.95 -2.51
CA LEU A 197 12.87 -0.10 -1.49
C LEU A 197 14.28 -0.61 -1.19
N LYS A 198 15.30 0.22 -1.43
CA LYS A 198 16.72 -0.12 -1.19
C LYS A 198 17.07 -1.45 -1.89
N ASN A 199 17.28 -2.53 -1.16
CA ASN A 199 17.63 -3.86 -1.67
C ASN A 199 16.47 -4.88 -1.60
N VAL A 200 15.25 -4.44 -1.29
CA VAL A 200 14.06 -5.28 -1.16
C VAL A 200 13.04 -4.93 -2.24
N CYS A 201 12.37 -5.95 -2.78
CA CYS A 201 11.26 -5.83 -3.70
C CYS A 201 10.05 -6.59 -3.16
N GLY A 202 8.92 -5.89 -3.04
CA GLY A 202 7.63 -6.43 -2.69
C GLY A 202 6.72 -6.52 -3.90
N ILE A 203 6.02 -7.64 -4.03
CA ILE A 203 5.04 -7.87 -5.11
C ILE A 203 3.69 -8.15 -4.46
N GLY A 204 2.68 -7.42 -4.89
CA GLY A 204 1.28 -7.69 -4.57
C GLY A 204 0.39 -7.40 -5.77
N ALA A 205 -0.87 -7.80 -5.69
CA ALA A 205 -1.86 -7.48 -6.70
C ALA A 205 -3.22 -7.17 -6.06
N MET A 206 -3.95 -6.26 -6.69
CA MET A 206 -5.27 -5.84 -6.24
C MET A 206 -6.23 -5.74 -7.42
N GLU A 207 -7.47 -6.13 -7.16
CA GLU A 207 -8.61 -5.80 -8.01
C GLU A 207 -9.29 -4.54 -7.49
N ASP A 208 -10.22 -4.00 -8.27
CA ASP A 208 -11.02 -2.82 -7.90
C ASP A 208 -10.15 -1.59 -7.58
N TYR A 209 -8.95 -1.48 -8.17
CA TYR A 209 -7.98 -0.43 -7.84
C TYR A 209 -8.54 0.98 -8.03
N GLU A 210 -9.23 1.24 -9.14
CA GLU A 210 -9.90 2.49 -9.46
C GLU A 210 -11.07 2.77 -8.51
N ARG A 211 -11.88 1.74 -8.20
CA ARG A 211 -12.96 1.85 -7.22
C ARG A 211 -12.38 2.20 -5.86
N LEU A 212 -11.34 1.55 -5.40
CA LEU A 212 -10.71 1.77 -4.11
C LEU A 212 -9.76 2.99 -4.08
N GLY A 213 -10.00 3.99 -4.93
CA GLY A 213 -9.30 5.28 -4.91
C GLY A 213 -7.81 5.18 -5.22
N LYS A 214 -7.38 4.23 -6.07
CA LYS A 214 -5.97 3.90 -6.34
C LYS A 214 -5.20 3.59 -5.05
N LEU A 215 -5.91 2.97 -4.10
CA LEU A 215 -5.49 2.66 -2.74
C LEU A 215 -5.07 3.89 -1.92
N ASN A 216 -5.42 5.10 -2.37
CA ASN A 216 -5.20 6.33 -1.63
C ASN A 216 -6.37 6.55 -0.66
N VAL A 217 -6.10 6.37 0.64
CA VAL A 217 -7.11 6.41 1.70
C VAL A 217 -7.75 7.80 1.80
N GLN A 218 -6.95 8.86 1.64
CA GLN A 218 -7.45 10.24 1.75
C GLN A 218 -8.34 10.60 0.56
N THR A 219 -7.90 10.28 -0.66
CA THR A 219 -8.69 10.53 -1.87
C THR A 219 -9.99 9.72 -1.85
N LEU A 220 -9.94 8.48 -1.37
CA LEU A 220 -11.13 7.63 -1.23
C LEU A 220 -12.13 8.21 -0.22
N ALA A 221 -11.65 8.65 0.95
CA ALA A 221 -12.47 9.29 1.96
C ALA A 221 -13.14 10.57 1.44
N GLN A 222 -12.37 11.46 0.80
CA GLN A 222 -12.89 12.70 0.20
C GLN A 222 -13.97 12.41 -0.86
N ARG A 223 -13.74 11.41 -1.72
CA ARG A 223 -14.72 11.01 -2.73
C ARG A 223 -16.01 10.50 -2.09
N ALA A 224 -15.92 9.69 -1.05
CA ALA A 224 -17.09 9.19 -0.32
C ALA A 224 -17.88 10.31 0.36
N GLN A 225 -17.20 11.29 0.98
CA GLN A 225 -17.84 12.47 1.58
C GLN A 225 -18.56 13.33 0.54
N ASN A 226 -17.99 13.48 -0.66
CA ASN A 226 -18.61 14.25 -1.74
C ASN A 226 -19.84 13.57 -2.36
N LEU A 227 -19.92 12.23 -2.30
CA LEU A 227 -21.08 11.47 -2.78
C LEU A 227 -22.20 11.36 -1.73
N ALA A 228 -21.90 11.58 -0.45
CA ALA A 228 -22.93 11.59 0.58
C ALA A 228 -23.86 12.81 0.39
N PRO A 229 -25.19 12.63 0.38
CA PRO A 229 -26.10 13.77 0.30
C PRO A 229 -25.83 14.71 1.47
N SER A 230 -25.55 15.98 1.16
CA SER A 230 -25.06 16.98 2.11
C SER A 230 -25.84 16.96 3.43
N ARG A 231 -25.15 16.60 4.51
CA ARG A 231 -25.46 17.17 5.82
C ARG A 231 -25.06 18.64 5.75
N VAL A 232 -26.07 19.50 5.80
CA VAL A 232 -26.01 20.97 5.74
C VAL A 232 -24.84 21.54 6.57
N GLY A 233 -24.06 22.46 5.99
CA GLY A 233 -23.31 23.47 6.78
C GLY A 233 -21.92 23.83 6.28
N ASP A 234 -21.87 24.96 5.56
CA ASP A 234 -20.76 25.89 5.32
C ASP A 234 -19.55 25.51 4.45
N GLY A 235 -19.36 26.37 3.44
CA GLY A 235 -18.52 26.11 2.28
C GLY A 235 -17.09 26.62 2.37
N LYS A 236 -16.26 26.07 1.49
CA LYS A 236 -15.26 26.82 0.74
C LYS A 236 -14.90 26.04 -0.52
N ALA A 237 -15.41 26.48 -1.66
CA ALA A 237 -14.93 26.02 -2.95
C ALA A 237 -13.47 26.44 -3.11
N LYS A 238 -12.56 25.47 -3.22
CA LYS A 238 -11.21 25.69 -3.70
C LYS A 238 -11.12 25.01 -5.06
N LYS A 239 -10.88 25.82 -6.10
CA LYS A 239 -10.62 25.40 -7.47
C LYS A 239 -9.37 24.51 -7.48
N ASP A 240 -9.50 23.31 -8.02
CA ASP A 240 -8.37 22.51 -8.48
C ASP A 240 -7.98 23.01 -9.88
N GLU A 241 -6.88 23.76 -9.94
CA GLU A 241 -6.05 23.91 -11.14
C GLU A 241 -4.77 23.14 -10.87
N ASP A 242 -4.69 21.88 -11.30
CA ASP A 242 -3.41 21.29 -11.70
C ASP A 242 -3.65 20.09 -12.63
N ALA A 243 -3.83 20.41 -13.91
CA ALA A 243 -3.88 19.44 -15.00
C ALA A 243 -3.37 20.11 -16.28
N ALA A 244 -2.12 20.61 -16.26
CA ALA A 244 -1.45 21.05 -17.48
C ALA A 244 0.06 21.22 -17.26
N GLU A 245 0.81 20.13 -17.05
CA GLU A 245 2.25 20.15 -17.32
C GLU A 245 2.77 18.75 -17.66
N GLN A 246 2.39 18.27 -18.84
CA GLN A 246 3.07 17.16 -19.51
C GLN A 246 2.76 17.15 -21.01
N GLU A 247 2.96 18.29 -21.69
CA GLU A 247 2.98 18.33 -23.15
C GLU A 247 3.82 19.50 -23.66
N LYS A 248 5.16 19.38 -23.56
CA LYS A 248 6.06 20.21 -24.39
C LYS A 248 7.51 19.70 -24.46
N VAL A 249 7.77 18.53 -25.07
CA VAL A 249 9.08 18.25 -25.69
C VAL A 249 8.92 17.34 -26.91
N THR A 250 8.28 17.83 -27.97
CA THR A 250 8.49 17.34 -29.34
C THR A 250 8.43 18.54 -30.27
N GLU A 251 9.55 19.21 -30.44
CA GLU A 251 10.02 19.81 -31.70
C GLU A 251 11.17 20.76 -31.40
N THR A 252 12.41 20.30 -31.59
CA THR A 252 13.39 21.02 -32.42
C THR A 252 14.61 20.13 -32.61
N LEU A 253 14.86 19.73 -33.86
CA LEU A 253 16.19 19.65 -34.51
C LEU A 253 16.01 18.92 -35.84
N THR A 254 15.44 19.63 -36.81
CA THR A 254 15.65 19.37 -38.23
C THR A 254 16.83 20.24 -38.70
N HIS A 255 17.70 19.58 -39.48
CA HIS A 255 18.79 20.09 -40.32
C HIS A 255 20.05 20.68 -39.66
N ASP A 256 21.17 19.97 -39.82
CA ASP A 256 22.23 20.45 -40.72
C ASP A 256 23.05 19.26 -41.27
N VAL A 257 22.93 19.01 -42.58
CA VAL A 257 23.79 18.11 -43.34
C VAL A 257 24.67 19.00 -44.22
N PRO A 258 26.00 19.02 -44.07
CA PRO A 258 26.83 19.73 -45.03
C PRO A 258 26.98 18.89 -46.31
N ARG A 259 26.54 19.46 -47.42
CA ARG A 259 26.77 19.01 -48.79
C ARG A 259 27.97 19.76 -49.39
N ALA A 260 28.98 19.03 -49.84
CA ALA A 260 29.94 19.40 -50.90
C ALA A 260 30.40 18.07 -51.54
N ALA A 261 29.91 17.67 -52.72
CA ALA A 261 30.17 18.15 -54.10
C ALA A 261 31.55 17.73 -54.66
N ASP A 262 31.51 16.60 -55.37
CA ASP A 262 32.08 16.26 -56.69
C ASP A 262 33.59 16.16 -56.99
N ALA A 263 33.83 15.18 -57.89
CA ALA A 263 34.98 14.88 -58.77
C ALA A 263 36.06 13.95 -58.15
N GLU A 264 36.56 12.86 -58.76
CA GLU A 264 36.62 12.44 -60.16
C GLU A 264 36.57 10.89 -60.30
N VAL A 265 36.11 10.46 -61.47
CA VAL A 265 36.14 9.09 -61.99
C VAL A 265 37.48 8.87 -62.67
N GLU A 266 38.22 7.81 -62.34
CA GLU A 266 39.18 7.23 -63.29
C GLU A 266 39.12 5.71 -63.25
N SER A 267 38.76 5.18 -64.41
CA SER A 267 38.75 3.77 -64.81
C SER A 267 40.16 3.22 -65.01
N ALA A 268 40.41 1.99 -64.57
CA ALA A 268 41.45 1.15 -65.17
C ALA A 268 41.02 -0.32 -65.16
N GLN A 269 41.02 -0.89 -66.36
CA GLN A 269 40.70 -2.26 -66.74
C GLN A 269 41.80 -3.25 -66.33
N ASP A 270 41.39 -4.48 -66.00
CA ASP A 270 42.21 -5.70 -66.19
C ASP A 270 42.60 -5.87 -67.66
N PRO A 271 43.77 -6.45 -67.92
CA PRO A 271 43.76 -7.86 -68.34
C PRO A 271 44.71 -8.79 -67.56
#